data_AF-A0A1F8GB34-F1
#
_entry.id   AF-A0A1F8GB34-F1
#
_cell.length_a   1.000
_cell.length_b   1.000
_cell.length_c   1.000
_cell.angle_alpha   90.00
_cell.angle_beta   90.00
_cell.angle_gamma   90.00
#
_symmetry.space_group_name_H-M   'P 1'
#
loop_
_entity.id
_entity.type
_entity.pdbx_description
1 polymer ?
#
loop_
_entity_poly.entity_id
_entity_poly.type
_entity_poly.pdbx_seq_one_letter_code
_entity_poly.pdbx_strand_id
1 'polypeptide(L)'
;MSPKTVKRAVAAKKRRKSGLSGMLAELYLKEYDAQRRLGNNTCIFIKVGDQQRFLVLSDNPPEVQNHGRFFTVFMGASTSEIGEATDILGEIKGSINDVYSPQDFHSTVALYFLSRYLKGAVEEFWSQRALAVEFMIFDPVFEVLHTIKFNGDYESYAIGEVKDTFILLGAYNPKLRRELAKDLQACLDNADISKEKMKELRDKFCQKYNLQVSALFEPELIRVPASNVKVSAVPPDKEAS
;
A
#
# COMPACT_ATOMS: atom_id res chain seq x y z
N MET A 1 -74.06 -0.99 -26.03
CA MET A 1 -73.08 0.08 -26.26
C MET A 1 -72.38 0.40 -24.95
N SER A 2 -71.12 -0.02 -24.78
CA SER A 2 -70.18 0.63 -23.86
C SER A 2 -68.82 0.70 -24.58
N PRO A 3 -68.17 1.87 -24.60
CA PRO A 3 -67.01 2.10 -25.46
C PRO A 3 -65.68 2.03 -24.67
N LYS A 4 -64.62 1.75 -25.43
CA LYS A 4 -63.18 2.05 -25.18
C LYS A 4 -62.34 0.95 -24.53
N THR A 5 -62.06 -0.06 -25.34
CA THR A 5 -60.73 -0.68 -25.44
C THR A 5 -59.69 0.39 -25.80
N VAL A 6 -58.87 0.83 -24.84
CA VAL A 6 -57.71 1.69 -25.12
C VAL A 6 -56.49 0.80 -25.37
N LYS A 7 -56.14 0.67 -26.65
CA LYS A 7 -54.82 0.24 -27.11
C LYS A 7 -53.75 1.14 -26.46
N ARG A 8 -52.82 0.55 -25.72
CA ARG A 8 -51.46 1.10 -25.55
C ARG A 8 -50.44 0.01 -25.87
N ALA A 9 -50.23 -0.21 -27.16
CA ALA A 9 -48.90 -0.48 -27.63
C ALA A 9 -48.14 0.86 -27.59
N VAL A 10 -47.39 1.10 -26.53
CA VAL A 10 -46.35 2.13 -26.52
C VAL A 10 -45.02 1.42 -26.42
N ALA A 11 -44.25 1.61 -27.48
CA ALA A 11 -42.92 1.09 -27.70
C ALA A 11 -42.00 1.23 -26.48
N ALA A 12 -41.49 0.10 -25.98
CA ALA A 12 -40.17 0.04 -25.35
C ALA A 12 -39.17 -0.48 -26.40
N LYS A 13 -38.98 0.31 -27.46
CA LYS A 13 -37.96 0.07 -28.48
C LYS A 13 -36.60 0.54 -27.90
N LYS A 14 -35.75 -0.43 -27.54
CA LYS A 14 -34.28 -0.36 -27.40
C LYS A 14 -33.67 0.87 -26.71
N ARG A 15 -33.09 0.64 -25.52
CA ARG A 15 -31.73 1.15 -25.18
C ARG A 15 -30.87 0.03 -24.57
N ARG A 16 -30.54 -0.98 -25.39
CA ARG A 16 -29.24 -1.67 -25.25
C ARG A 16 -28.20 -0.73 -25.84
N LYS A 17 -27.52 0.06 -25.00
CA LYS A 17 -26.28 0.82 -25.31
C LYS A 17 -25.83 1.58 -24.05
N SER A 18 -25.23 0.89 -23.07
CA SER A 18 -24.38 1.52 -22.03
C SER A 18 -23.62 0.53 -21.12
N GLY A 19 -23.40 -0.72 -21.53
CA GLY A 19 -22.73 -1.71 -20.66
C GLY A 19 -21.34 -1.26 -20.22
N LEU A 20 -20.55 -0.71 -21.15
CA LEU A 20 -19.18 -0.24 -20.86
C LEU A 20 -19.15 1.10 -20.09
N SER A 21 -20.07 2.02 -20.37
CA SER A 21 -20.09 3.34 -19.73
C SER A 21 -20.61 3.28 -18.29
N GLY A 22 -21.52 2.35 -17.99
CA GLY A 22 -21.94 2.08 -16.61
C GLY A 22 -20.82 1.44 -15.78
N MET A 23 -20.09 0.50 -16.39
CA MET A 23 -18.95 -0.19 -15.79
C MET A 23 -17.81 0.77 -15.41
N LEU A 24 -17.42 1.67 -16.31
CA LEU A 24 -16.38 2.67 -16.03
C LEU A 24 -16.82 3.69 -14.97
N ALA A 25 -18.10 4.08 -14.97
CA ALA A 25 -18.62 4.98 -13.95
C ALA A 25 -18.59 4.35 -12.55
N GLU A 26 -18.86 3.04 -12.46
CA GLU A 26 -18.79 2.29 -11.21
C GLU A 26 -17.35 2.19 -10.68
N LEU A 27 -16.40 1.85 -11.55
CA LEU A 27 -14.97 1.82 -11.19
C LEU A 27 -14.50 3.17 -10.64
N TYR A 28 -14.82 4.26 -11.36
CA TYR A 28 -14.46 5.61 -10.93
C TYR A 28 -15.07 5.98 -9.56
N LEU A 29 -16.32 5.58 -9.31
CA LEU A 29 -16.99 5.82 -8.02
C LEU A 29 -16.31 5.06 -6.88
N LYS A 30 -15.89 3.81 -7.10
CA LYS A 30 -15.16 3.02 -6.10
C LYS A 30 -13.81 3.65 -5.78
N GLU A 31 -13.05 4.03 -6.80
CA GLU A 31 -11.75 4.67 -6.62
C GLU A 31 -11.88 6.01 -5.89
N TYR A 32 -12.85 6.84 -6.29
CA TYR A 32 -13.11 8.12 -5.63
C TYR A 32 -13.52 7.95 -4.16
N ASP A 33 -14.38 6.97 -3.84
CA ASP A 33 -14.76 6.70 -2.46
C ASP A 33 -13.57 6.22 -1.62
N ALA A 34 -12.73 5.32 -2.15
CA ALA A 34 -11.53 4.86 -1.47
C ALA A 34 -10.53 6.00 -1.21
N GLN A 35 -10.26 6.84 -2.21
CA GLN A 35 -9.41 8.03 -2.05
C GLN A 35 -9.94 8.99 -0.99
N ARG A 36 -11.26 9.22 -0.96
CA ARG A 36 -11.88 10.08 0.05
C ARG A 36 -11.72 9.51 1.45
N ARG A 37 -11.92 8.19 1.61
CA ARG A 37 -11.77 7.49 2.89
C ARG A 37 -10.31 7.42 3.36
N LEU A 38 -9.36 7.32 2.43
CA LEU A 38 -7.92 7.45 2.70
C LEU A 38 -7.44 8.90 2.76
N GLY A 39 -8.35 9.88 2.71
CA GLY A 39 -8.05 11.29 2.43
C GLY A 39 -6.85 11.85 3.18
N ASN A 40 -6.81 11.66 4.49
CA ASN A 40 -5.72 12.14 5.34
C ASN A 40 -4.72 11.06 5.75
N ASN A 41 -4.99 9.80 5.43
CA ASN A 41 -4.11 8.69 5.78
C ASN A 41 -2.87 8.75 4.89
N THR A 42 -1.69 8.69 5.49
CA THR A 42 -0.42 8.62 4.76
C THR A 42 0.64 7.82 5.50
N CYS A 43 1.38 7.04 4.73
CA CYS A 43 2.58 6.35 5.15
C CYS A 43 3.77 6.99 4.42
N ILE A 44 4.84 7.28 5.16
CA ILE A 44 5.97 8.02 4.64
C ILE A 44 7.23 7.26 5.02
N PHE A 45 8.02 6.92 4.02
CA PHE A 45 9.41 6.51 4.21
C PHE A 45 10.30 7.74 4.06
N ILE A 46 11.25 7.93 4.98
CA ILE A 46 12.17 9.06 4.97
C ILE A 46 13.59 8.51 5.15
N LYS A 47 14.51 8.94 4.29
CA LYS A 47 15.93 8.61 4.35
C LYS A 47 16.76 9.89 4.32
N VAL A 48 17.70 9.97 5.26
CA VAL A 48 18.72 11.04 5.32
C VAL A 48 20.06 10.37 5.61
N GLY A 49 20.96 10.37 4.64
CA GLY A 49 22.18 9.57 4.67
C GLY A 49 21.89 8.10 4.99
N ASP A 50 22.48 7.60 6.08
CA ASP A 50 22.27 6.21 6.53
C ASP A 50 21.04 6.03 7.43
N GLN A 51 20.44 7.13 7.89
CA GLN A 51 19.26 7.08 8.75
C GLN A 51 17.99 6.87 7.94
N GLN A 52 17.11 6.00 8.43
CA GLN A 52 15.83 5.67 7.80
C GLN A 52 14.72 5.68 8.84
N ARG A 53 13.55 6.18 8.45
CA ARG A 53 12.38 6.32 9.34
C ARG A 53 11.11 6.05 8.56
N PHE A 54 10.13 5.48 9.26
CA PHE A 54 8.74 5.48 8.82
C PHE A 54 7.91 6.40 9.70
N LEU A 55 7.16 7.28 9.07
CA LEU A 55 6.14 8.10 9.72
C LEU A 55 4.78 7.74 9.11
N VAL A 56 3.85 7.30 9.95
CA VAL A 56 2.49 6.95 9.51
C VAL A 56 1.49 7.86 10.19
N LEU A 57 0.80 8.70 9.42
CA LEU A 57 -0.27 9.57 9.88
C LEU A 57 -1.60 8.96 9.43
N SER A 58 -2.42 8.49 10.36
CA SER A 58 -3.63 7.75 10.00
C SER A 58 -4.71 7.93 11.06
N ASP A 59 -5.97 7.88 10.63
CA ASP A 59 -7.14 7.88 11.52
C ASP A 59 -7.27 6.57 12.31
N ASN A 60 -6.67 5.49 11.79
CA ASN A 60 -6.61 4.18 12.43
C ASN A 60 -5.16 3.79 12.71
N PRO A 61 -4.89 3.04 13.79
CA PRO A 61 -3.57 2.48 14.03
C PRO A 61 -3.12 1.66 12.80
N PRO A 62 -1.93 1.95 12.24
CA PRO A 62 -1.39 1.11 11.18
C PRO A 62 -0.96 -0.24 11.75
N GLU A 63 -0.93 -1.26 10.89
CA GLU A 63 -0.34 -2.55 11.24
C GLU A 63 1.06 -2.63 10.64
N VAL A 64 2.03 -3.07 11.44
CA VAL A 64 3.41 -3.30 10.99
C VAL A 64 3.75 -4.75 11.26
N GLN A 65 4.09 -5.49 10.21
CA GLN A 65 4.46 -6.90 10.32
C GLN A 65 5.92 -7.09 9.88
N ASN A 66 6.65 -7.87 10.66
CA ASN A 66 8.00 -8.32 10.33
C ASN A 66 7.93 -9.75 9.79
N HIS A 67 8.42 -9.96 8.56
CA HIS A 67 8.43 -11.27 7.90
C HIS A 67 9.83 -11.91 7.89
N GLY A 68 10.73 -11.43 8.74
CA GLY A 68 12.12 -11.87 8.85
C GLY A 68 13.03 -11.20 7.81
N ARG A 69 12.65 -11.27 6.53
CA ARG A 69 13.42 -10.68 5.41
C ARG A 69 13.03 -9.24 5.09
N PHE A 70 11.75 -8.92 5.25
CA PHE A 70 11.18 -7.63 4.91
C PHE A 70 10.10 -7.24 5.92
N PHE A 71 9.74 -5.97 5.92
CA PHE A 71 8.68 -5.40 6.74
C PHE A 71 7.54 -4.94 5.86
N THR A 72 6.31 -5.05 6.36
CA THR A 72 5.12 -4.48 5.71
C THR A 72 4.43 -3.51 6.64
N VAL A 73 4.01 -2.39 6.09
CA VAL A 73 3.22 -1.36 6.77
C VAL A 73 1.87 -1.29 6.08
N PHE A 74 0.82 -1.54 6.85
CA PHE A 74 -0.55 -1.49 6.41
C PHE A 74 -1.20 -0.22 6.93
N MET A 75 -1.84 0.50 6.02
CA MET A 75 -2.60 1.69 6.34
C MET A 75 -3.94 1.63 5.64
N GLY A 76 -5.02 1.86 6.37
CA GLY A 76 -6.37 1.75 5.80
C GLY A 76 -7.35 2.71 6.43
N ALA A 77 -8.49 2.86 5.77
CA ALA A 77 -9.57 3.72 6.23
C ALA A 77 -10.33 3.17 7.46
N SER A 78 -10.17 1.87 7.77
CA SER A 78 -10.69 1.27 9.00
C SER A 78 -9.84 0.08 9.46
N THR A 79 -9.95 -0.27 10.73
CA THR A 79 -9.29 -1.46 11.30
C THR A 79 -9.76 -2.77 10.65
N SER A 80 -11.03 -2.85 10.21
CA SER A 80 -11.56 -4.02 9.50
C SER A 80 -10.88 -4.21 8.15
N GLU A 81 -10.67 -3.12 7.40
CA GLU A 81 -10.03 -3.21 6.10
C GLU A 81 -8.53 -3.52 6.23
N ILE A 82 -7.88 -2.96 7.26
CA ILE A 82 -6.49 -3.31 7.61
C ILE A 82 -6.40 -4.81 7.95
N GLY A 83 -7.30 -5.31 8.79
CA GLY A 83 -7.37 -6.72 9.20
C GLY A 83 -7.58 -7.66 8.01
N GLU A 84 -8.49 -7.33 7.10
CA GLU A 84 -8.70 -8.13 5.88
C GLU A 84 -7.42 -8.23 5.05
N ALA A 85 -6.71 -7.12 4.85
CA ALA A 85 -5.46 -7.12 4.09
C ALA A 85 -4.32 -7.87 4.79
N THR A 86 -4.27 -7.83 6.12
CA THR A 86 -3.25 -8.52 6.91
C THR A 86 -3.50 -10.02 6.96
N ASP A 87 -4.76 -10.45 7.05
CA ASP A 87 -5.17 -11.85 6.93
C ASP A 87 -4.76 -12.45 5.59
N ILE A 88 -4.97 -11.72 4.48
CA ILE A 88 -4.58 -12.17 3.13
C ILE A 88 -3.06 -12.37 3.03
N LEU A 89 -2.26 -11.44 3.57
CA LEU A 89 -0.82 -11.63 3.58
C LEU A 89 -0.42 -12.84 4.44
N GLY A 90 -1.12 -13.06 5.55
CA GLY A 90 -0.98 -14.25 6.39
C GLY A 90 -1.28 -15.55 5.63
N GLU A 91 -2.36 -15.59 4.85
CA GLU A 91 -2.73 -16.74 4.01
C GLU A 91 -1.70 -17.01 2.90
N ILE A 92 -1.20 -15.96 2.24
CA ILE A 92 -0.14 -16.05 1.22
C ILE A 92 1.12 -16.63 1.86
N LYS A 93 1.53 -16.09 3.01
CA LYS A 93 2.70 -16.56 3.76
C LYS A 93 2.54 -18.01 4.20
N GLY A 94 1.37 -18.40 4.73
CA GLY A 94 1.06 -19.77 5.11
C GLY A 94 1.18 -20.73 3.92
N SER A 95 0.53 -20.38 2.80
CA SER A 95 0.55 -21.17 1.57
C SER A 95 1.97 -21.36 1.01
N ILE A 96 2.81 -20.33 1.11
CA ILE A 96 4.21 -20.41 0.69
C ILE A 96 5.00 -21.31 1.64
N ASN A 97 4.84 -21.17 2.95
CA ASN A 97 5.55 -21.98 3.94
C ASN A 97 5.17 -23.47 3.88
N ASP A 98 3.95 -23.79 3.45
CA ASP A 98 3.47 -25.17 3.32
C ASP A 98 4.09 -25.90 2.12
N VAL A 99 4.46 -25.16 1.07
CA VAL A 99 4.96 -25.72 -0.21
C VAL A 99 6.45 -25.48 -0.42
N TYR A 100 6.97 -24.38 0.12
CA TYR A 100 8.32 -23.87 -0.06
C TYR A 100 8.99 -23.57 1.29
N SER A 101 10.25 -23.15 1.26
CA SER A 101 10.94 -22.71 2.48
C SER A 101 10.36 -21.36 2.95
N PRO A 102 10.29 -21.09 4.26
CA PRO A 102 9.98 -19.75 4.77
C PRO A 102 10.90 -18.65 4.22
N GLN A 103 12.09 -19.00 3.74
CA GLN A 103 13.02 -18.07 3.11
C GLN A 103 12.60 -17.63 1.71
N ASP A 104 11.73 -18.40 1.04
CA ASP A 104 11.21 -18.13 -0.31
C ASP A 104 10.09 -17.08 -0.30
N PHE A 105 9.60 -16.70 0.88
CA PHE A 105 8.70 -15.57 1.03
C PHE A 105 9.48 -14.25 0.90
N HIS A 106 9.49 -13.72 -0.33
CA HIS A 106 10.16 -12.46 -0.67
C HIS A 106 9.19 -11.28 -0.72
N SER A 107 9.73 -10.07 -0.55
CA SER A 107 9.00 -8.81 -0.70
C SER A 107 8.28 -8.68 -2.04
N THR A 108 8.88 -9.18 -3.14
CA THR A 108 8.28 -9.21 -4.48
C THR A 108 7.09 -10.17 -4.60
N VAL A 109 7.08 -11.25 -3.82
CA VAL A 109 5.96 -12.19 -3.77
C VAL A 109 4.78 -11.54 -3.06
N ALA A 110 5.03 -10.93 -1.89
CA ALA A 110 4.04 -10.13 -1.18
C ALA A 110 3.49 -9.01 -2.06
N LEU A 111 4.36 -8.27 -2.76
CA LEU A 111 4.01 -7.23 -3.71
C LEU A 111 3.04 -7.73 -4.79
N TYR A 112 3.41 -8.84 -5.45
CA TYR A 112 2.60 -9.40 -6.54
C TYR A 112 1.20 -9.76 -6.08
N PHE A 113 1.07 -10.51 -4.99
CA PHE A 113 -0.23 -10.97 -4.51
C PHE A 113 -1.09 -9.84 -3.94
N LEU A 114 -0.52 -8.93 -3.14
CA LEU A 114 -1.26 -7.79 -2.60
C LEU A 114 -1.73 -6.84 -3.69
N SER A 115 -0.88 -6.55 -4.69
CA SER A 115 -1.25 -5.74 -5.86
C SER A 115 -2.42 -6.39 -6.62
N ARG A 116 -2.34 -7.69 -6.89
CA ARG A 116 -3.40 -8.44 -7.59
C ARG A 116 -4.70 -8.47 -6.79
N TYR A 117 -4.62 -8.68 -5.49
CA TYR A 117 -5.78 -8.69 -4.60
C TYR A 117 -6.53 -7.36 -4.65
N LEU A 118 -5.82 -6.24 -4.43
CA LEU A 118 -6.42 -4.91 -4.46
C LEU A 118 -7.01 -4.56 -5.82
N LYS A 119 -6.29 -4.91 -6.90
CA LYS A 119 -6.80 -4.72 -8.26
C LYS A 119 -8.10 -5.49 -8.49
N GLY A 120 -8.16 -6.75 -8.04
CA GLY A 120 -9.38 -7.55 -8.05
C GLY A 120 -10.51 -6.89 -7.27
N ALA A 121 -10.24 -6.43 -6.04
CA ALA A 121 -11.24 -5.79 -5.18
C ALA A 121 -11.87 -4.52 -5.81
N VAL A 122 -11.10 -3.77 -6.61
CA VAL A 122 -11.62 -2.64 -7.39
C VAL A 122 -12.43 -3.11 -8.61
N GLU A 123 -11.88 -4.04 -9.40
CA GLU A 123 -12.45 -4.49 -10.67
C GLU A 123 -13.69 -5.39 -10.51
N GLU A 124 -13.89 -6.01 -9.36
CA GLU A 124 -14.99 -6.94 -9.09
C GLU A 124 -16.37 -6.25 -8.99
N PHE A 125 -17.28 -6.55 -9.92
CA PHE A 125 -18.61 -5.93 -9.99
C PHE A 125 -19.58 -6.30 -8.85
N TRP A 126 -19.28 -7.33 -8.06
CA TRP A 126 -20.13 -7.69 -6.91
C TRP A 126 -19.77 -6.92 -5.64
N SER A 127 -18.55 -6.36 -5.54
CA SER A 127 -18.19 -5.50 -4.42
C SER A 127 -18.79 -4.11 -4.65
N GLN A 128 -19.52 -3.57 -3.68
CA GLN A 128 -20.06 -2.21 -3.83
C GLN A 128 -19.00 -1.12 -3.58
N ARG A 129 -17.85 -1.49 -3.03
CA ARG A 129 -16.77 -0.58 -2.63
C ARG A 129 -15.40 -1.24 -2.82
N ALA A 130 -14.42 -0.44 -3.20
CA ALA A 130 -13.02 -0.85 -3.16
C ALA A 130 -12.52 -0.94 -1.71
N LEU A 131 -11.56 -1.84 -1.47
CA LEU A 131 -10.84 -1.88 -0.20
C LEU A 131 -9.94 -0.65 -0.10
N ALA A 132 -10.15 0.19 0.90
CA ALA A 132 -9.39 1.44 1.06
C ALA A 132 -8.18 1.20 1.97
N VAL A 133 -7.20 0.46 1.44
CA VAL A 133 -5.96 0.08 2.13
C VAL A 133 -4.79 0.27 1.17
N GLU A 134 -3.66 0.71 1.71
CA GLU A 134 -2.41 0.86 0.97
C GLU A 134 -1.26 0.25 1.78
N PHE A 135 -0.21 -0.17 1.06
CA PHE A 135 0.90 -0.92 1.65
C PHE A 135 2.25 -0.27 1.32
N MET A 136 3.13 -0.23 2.30
CA MET A 136 4.57 -0.13 2.06
C MET A 136 5.24 -1.45 2.42
N ILE A 137 6.09 -1.97 1.53
CA ILE A 137 6.90 -3.17 1.74
C ILE A 137 8.36 -2.73 1.68
N PHE A 138 9.07 -2.86 2.80
CA PHE A 138 10.47 -2.50 2.89
C PHE A 138 11.34 -3.73 3.05
N ASP A 139 12.20 -3.97 2.07
CA ASP A 139 13.16 -5.07 2.07
C ASP A 139 14.57 -4.50 2.32
N PRO A 140 15.08 -4.58 3.58
CA PRO A 140 16.41 -4.09 3.91
C PRO A 140 17.54 -4.91 3.28
N VAL A 141 17.29 -6.14 2.83
CA VAL A 141 18.32 -7.01 2.25
C VAL A 141 18.66 -6.56 0.84
N PHE A 142 17.63 -6.19 0.07
CA PHE A 142 17.79 -5.67 -1.28
C PHE A 142 17.76 -4.15 -1.36
N GLU A 143 17.62 -3.47 -0.22
CA GLU A 143 17.48 -2.02 -0.10
C GLU A 143 16.40 -1.47 -1.05
N VAL A 144 15.25 -2.14 -1.12
CA VAL A 144 14.13 -1.75 -1.97
C VAL A 144 12.90 -1.44 -1.13
N LEU A 145 12.19 -0.39 -1.52
CA LEU A 145 10.87 -0.05 -1.00
C LEU A 145 9.84 -0.25 -2.12
N HIS A 146 8.79 -1.01 -1.85
CA HIS A 146 7.62 -1.08 -2.72
C HIS A 146 6.47 -0.32 -2.07
N THR A 147 5.75 0.47 -2.86
CA THR A 147 4.49 1.09 -2.45
C THR A 147 3.37 0.49 -3.28
N ILE A 148 2.22 0.24 -2.67
CA ILE A 148 1.06 -0.34 -3.32
C ILE A 148 -0.16 0.51 -2.94
N LYS A 149 -0.81 1.09 -3.94
CA LYS A 149 -2.02 1.91 -3.78
C LYS A 149 -3.25 1.01 -3.69
N PHE A 150 -4.35 1.56 -3.19
CA PHE A 150 -5.62 0.84 -2.99
C PHE A 150 -6.21 0.21 -4.27
N ASN A 151 -5.80 0.68 -5.45
CA ASN A 151 -6.22 0.15 -6.74
C ASN A 151 -5.32 -0.97 -7.28
N GLY A 152 -4.32 -1.38 -6.50
CA GLY A 152 -3.33 -2.38 -6.87
C GLY A 152 -2.18 -1.86 -7.71
N ASP A 153 -2.15 -0.58 -8.08
CA ASP A 153 -0.97 0.02 -8.72
C ASP A 153 0.18 0.05 -7.72
N TYR A 154 1.39 -0.21 -8.20
CA TYR A 154 2.57 -0.22 -7.35
C TYR A 154 3.77 0.47 -8.00
N GLU A 155 4.67 0.97 -7.14
CA GLU A 155 5.96 1.55 -7.53
C GLU A 155 7.06 0.90 -6.68
N SER A 156 8.25 0.75 -7.26
CA SER A 156 9.43 0.20 -6.55
C SER A 156 10.57 1.19 -6.61
N TYR A 157 11.22 1.42 -5.48
CA TYR A 157 12.28 2.41 -5.31
C TYR A 157 13.55 1.70 -4.79
N ALA A 158 14.66 1.84 -5.50
CA ALA A 158 15.97 1.40 -5.04
C ALA A 158 16.50 2.41 -4.02
N ILE A 159 16.33 2.11 -2.72
CA ILE A 159 16.64 3.01 -1.62
C ILE A 159 18.15 3.08 -1.35
N GLY A 160 18.90 2.01 -1.65
CA GLY A 160 20.35 1.97 -1.46
C GLY A 160 21.10 3.07 -2.22
N GLU A 161 20.56 3.49 -3.37
CA GLU A 161 21.21 4.46 -4.26
C GLU A 161 20.80 5.92 -3.98
N VAL A 162 19.75 6.14 -3.18
CA VAL A 162 19.17 7.47 -2.96
C VAL A 162 19.57 7.97 -1.59
N LYS A 163 20.38 9.04 -1.54
CA LYS A 163 20.97 9.53 -0.30
C LYS A 163 19.94 10.18 0.64
N ASP A 164 19.23 11.19 0.15
CA ASP A 164 18.26 11.96 0.94
C ASP A 164 16.94 12.04 0.16
N THR A 165 15.89 11.44 0.69
CA THR A 165 14.58 11.39 0.03
C THR A 165 13.46 11.11 1.01
N PHE A 166 12.24 11.43 0.61
CA PHE A 166 11.05 10.86 1.22
C PHE A 166 10.13 10.29 0.13
N ILE A 167 9.50 9.16 0.44
CA ILE A 167 8.51 8.50 -0.41
C ILE A 167 7.20 8.51 0.36
N LEU A 168 6.16 9.03 -0.28
CA LEU A 168 4.84 9.20 0.30
C LEU A 168 3.83 8.28 -0.38
N LEU A 169 3.08 7.54 0.43
CA LEU A 169 1.88 6.79 0.04
C LEU A 169 0.67 7.41 0.73
N GLY A 170 -0.46 7.50 0.03
CA GLY A 170 -1.68 8.15 0.50
C GLY A 170 -1.65 9.69 0.40
N ALA A 171 -2.15 10.35 1.45
CA ALA A 171 -2.40 11.80 1.52
C ALA A 171 -3.18 12.33 0.31
N TYR A 172 -4.34 11.73 0.03
CA TYR A 172 -5.21 12.16 -1.08
C TYR A 172 -5.79 13.57 -0.89
N ASN A 173 -5.76 14.11 0.32
CA ASN A 173 -6.02 15.50 0.62
C ASN A 173 -4.87 16.40 0.09
N PRO A 174 -5.11 17.23 -0.95
CA PRO A 174 -4.05 18.01 -1.58
C PRO A 174 -3.41 19.04 -0.65
N LYS A 175 -4.17 19.55 0.34
CA LYS A 175 -3.66 20.54 1.31
C LYS A 175 -2.70 19.88 2.29
N LEU A 176 -3.07 18.73 2.83
CA LEU A 176 -2.21 17.91 3.69
C LEU A 176 -0.92 17.56 2.97
N ARG A 177 -1.03 16.99 1.76
CA ARG A 177 0.12 16.54 0.98
C ARG A 177 1.13 17.65 0.70
N ARG A 178 0.64 18.86 0.36
CA ARG A 178 1.50 20.01 0.09
C ARG A 178 2.24 20.50 1.32
N GLU A 179 1.53 20.64 2.45
CA GLU A 179 2.13 21.12 3.69
C GLU A 179 3.12 20.09 4.26
N LEU A 180 2.75 18.81 4.23
CA LEU A 180 3.60 17.71 4.66
C LEU A 180 4.87 17.62 3.82
N ALA A 181 4.76 17.66 2.49
CA ALA A 181 5.93 17.66 1.60
C ALA A 181 6.87 18.84 1.88
N LYS A 182 6.33 20.03 2.19
CA LYS A 182 7.14 21.20 2.56
C LYS A 182 7.93 20.96 3.85
N ASP A 183 7.26 20.45 4.89
CA ASP A 183 7.92 20.20 6.17
C ASP A 183 8.92 19.03 6.10
N LEU A 184 8.61 17.98 5.33
CA LEU A 184 9.52 16.87 5.06
C LEU A 184 10.75 17.33 4.29
N GLN A 185 10.58 18.18 3.26
CA GLN A 185 11.71 18.76 2.53
C GLN A 185 12.60 19.58 3.47
N ALA A 186 12.02 20.36 4.38
CA ALA A 186 12.80 21.08 5.38
C ALA A 186 13.56 20.12 6.33
N CYS A 187 13.05 18.93 6.61
CA CYS A 187 13.79 17.91 7.38
C CYS A 187 14.98 17.38 6.58
N LEU A 188 14.81 17.15 5.27
CA LEU A 188 15.91 16.75 4.38
C LEU A 188 16.98 17.84 4.29
N ASP A 189 16.58 19.10 4.07
CA ASP A 189 17.49 20.23 3.91
C ASP A 189 18.37 20.46 5.15
N ASN A 190 17.83 20.15 6.34
CA ASN A 190 18.55 20.26 7.61
C ASN A 190 19.17 18.93 8.09
N ALA A 191 19.01 17.86 7.31
CA ALA A 191 19.44 16.50 7.65
C ALA A 191 18.99 16.02 9.06
N ASP A 192 17.79 16.43 9.51
CA ASP A 192 17.27 16.10 10.83
C ASP A 192 15.99 15.25 10.73
N ILE A 193 16.16 13.94 10.96
CA ILE A 193 15.07 12.96 11.11
C ILE A 193 15.16 12.24 12.47
N SER A 194 15.61 12.97 13.49
CA SER A 194 15.61 12.50 14.88
C SER A 194 14.21 12.07 15.33
N LYS A 195 14.14 11.19 16.34
CA LYS A 195 12.86 10.70 16.86
C LYS A 195 12.00 11.86 17.35
N GLU A 196 12.62 12.84 18.00
CA GLU A 196 12.03 14.06 18.51
C GLU A 196 11.47 14.89 17.35
N LYS A 197 12.25 15.10 16.29
CA LYS A 197 11.78 15.86 15.13
C LYS A 197 10.61 15.21 14.42
N MET A 198 10.67 13.88 14.24
CA MET A 198 9.58 13.12 13.64
C MET A 198 8.33 13.11 14.53
N LYS A 199 8.50 13.08 15.86
CA LYS A 199 7.41 13.22 16.82
C LYS A 199 6.75 14.60 16.75
N GLU A 200 7.52 15.68 16.67
CA GLU A 200 6.98 17.03 16.47
C GLU A 200 6.15 17.14 15.18
N LEU A 201 6.71 16.61 14.08
CA LEU A 201 6.04 16.60 12.79
C LEU A 201 4.71 15.85 12.87
N ARG A 202 4.75 14.65 13.46
CA ARG A 202 3.58 13.81 13.73
C ARG A 202 2.52 14.55 14.53
N ASP A 203 2.89 15.09 15.69
CA ASP A 203 1.96 15.74 16.62
C ASP A 203 1.33 16.98 15.97
N LYS A 204 2.11 17.77 15.22
CA LYS A 204 1.63 18.91 14.43
C LYS A 204 0.54 18.50 13.42
N PHE A 205 0.75 17.44 12.65
CA PHE A 205 -0.21 17.01 11.63
C PHE A 205 -1.42 16.29 12.22
N CYS A 206 -1.24 15.46 13.26
CA CYS A 206 -2.35 14.85 13.97
C CYS A 206 -3.28 15.90 14.58
N GLN A 207 -2.74 16.93 15.22
CA GLN A 207 -3.55 18.02 15.77
C GLN A 207 -4.28 18.81 14.67
N LYS A 208 -3.57 19.15 13.58
CA LYS A 208 -4.11 20.01 12.52
C LYS A 208 -5.18 19.32 11.66
N TYR A 209 -5.04 18.02 11.43
CA TYR A 209 -5.94 17.23 10.57
C TYR A 209 -6.84 16.27 11.36
N ASN A 210 -6.84 16.36 12.70
CA ASN A 210 -7.64 15.56 13.61
C ASN A 210 -7.45 14.05 13.42
N LEU A 211 -6.20 13.62 13.25
CA LEU A 211 -5.82 12.21 13.08
C LEU A 211 -5.60 11.56 14.45
N GLN A 212 -5.92 10.27 14.58
CA GLN A 212 -5.62 9.52 15.80
C GLN A 212 -4.11 9.25 15.94
N VAL A 213 -3.71 8.72 17.11
CA VAL A 213 -2.30 8.49 17.45
C VAL A 213 -1.64 7.61 16.39
N SER A 214 -0.66 8.22 15.74
CA SER A 214 0.13 7.75 14.63
C SER A 214 1.35 6.96 15.08
N ALA A 215 1.79 6.01 14.25
CA ALA A 215 2.98 5.21 14.51
C ALA A 215 4.24 5.91 13.97
N LEU A 216 5.29 5.91 14.77
CA LEU A 216 6.66 6.23 14.38
C LEU A 216 7.50 4.99 14.68
N PHE A 217 8.22 4.48 13.69
CA PHE A 217 9.12 3.36 13.92
C PHE A 217 10.36 3.44 13.03
N GLU A 218 11.39 2.74 13.47
CA GLU A 218 12.65 2.57 12.77
C GLU A 218 12.70 1.11 12.31
N PRO A 219 12.90 0.83 11.02
CA PRO A 219 13.18 -0.53 10.62
C PRO A 219 14.54 -0.89 11.21
N GLU A 220 14.58 -1.81 12.16
CA GLU A 220 15.85 -2.39 12.58
C GLU A 220 16.43 -3.08 11.35
N LEU A 221 17.58 -2.59 10.86
CA LEU A 221 18.39 -3.33 9.89
C LEU A 221 18.79 -4.63 10.57
N ILE A 222 18.03 -5.70 10.32
CA ILE A 222 18.49 -7.05 10.61
C ILE A 222 19.69 -7.26 9.68
N ARG A 223 20.89 -6.97 10.19
CA ARG A 223 22.13 -7.42 9.57
C ARG A 223 22.10 -8.93 9.67
N VAL A 224 21.54 -9.59 8.67
CA VAL A 224 21.68 -11.04 8.52
C VAL A 224 23.19 -11.28 8.45
N PRO A 225 23.79 -11.98 9.43
CA PRO A 225 25.22 -12.24 9.38
C PRO A 225 25.50 -13.01 8.09
N ALA A 226 26.44 -12.51 7.27
CA ALA A 226 26.84 -13.17 6.02
C ALA A 226 27.22 -14.65 6.21
N SER A 227 27.49 -15.08 7.45
CA SER A 227 27.76 -16.46 7.83
C SER A 227 26.58 -17.44 7.67
N ASN A 228 25.35 -16.96 7.45
CA ASN A 228 24.17 -17.82 7.28
C ASN A 228 23.73 -18.02 5.82
N VAL A 229 24.40 -17.38 4.85
CA VAL A 229 24.21 -17.70 3.43
C VAL A 229 25.18 -18.84 3.08
N LYS A 230 24.82 -20.08 3.40
CA LYS A 230 25.40 -21.23 2.70
C LYS A 230 24.84 -21.22 1.28
N VAL A 231 25.49 -20.51 0.38
CA VAL A 231 25.35 -20.77 -1.05
C VAL A 231 25.89 -22.18 -1.25
N SER A 232 25.01 -23.17 -1.36
CA SER A 232 25.39 -24.46 -1.92
C SER A 232 25.72 -24.20 -3.38
N ALA A 233 26.98 -23.88 -3.65
CA ALA A 233 27.49 -23.88 -5.01
C ALA A 233 27.30 -25.29 -5.56
N VAL A 234 26.30 -25.46 -6.42
CA VAL A 234 26.24 -26.62 -7.32
C VAL A 234 27.52 -26.51 -8.17
N PRO A 235 28.45 -27.46 -8.09
CA PRO A 235 29.65 -27.41 -8.92
C PRO A 235 29.19 -27.43 -10.38
N PRO A 236 29.81 -26.64 -11.27
CA PRO A 236 29.54 -26.75 -12.70
C PRO A 236 29.93 -28.17 -13.10
N ASP A 237 28.94 -28.95 -13.52
CA ASP A 237 29.20 -30.23 -14.14
C ASP A 237 30.13 -30.00 -15.33
N LYS A 238 31.21 -30.75 -15.31
CA LYS A 238 32.27 -30.73 -16.30
C LYS A 238 31.67 -31.02 -17.67
N GLU A 239 31.62 -30.02 -18.54
CA GLU A 239 31.91 -30.27 -19.94
C GLU A 239 33.35 -30.80 -20.01
N ALA A 240 33.52 -32.06 -20.40
CA ALA A 240 34.55 -32.50 -21.34
C ALA A 240 34.53 -34.02 -21.54
N SER A 241 34.47 -34.40 -22.83
CA SER A 241 34.98 -35.62 -23.48
C SER A 241 34.08 -36.84 -23.54
#